data_AF-H5X367-F1
#
_entry.id   AF-H5X367-F1
#
_cell.length_a   1.000
_cell.length_b   1.000
_cell.length_c   1.000
_cell.angle_alpha   90.00
_cell.angle_beta   90.00
_cell.angle_gamma   90.00
#
_symmetry.space_group_name_H-M   'P 1'
#
loop_
_entity.id
_entity.type
_entity.pdbx_description
1 polymer ?
#
loop_
_entity_poly.entity_id
_entity_poly.type
_entity_poly.pdbx_seq_one_letter_code
_entity_poly.pdbx_strand_id
1 'polypeptide(L)'
;MTYPQPAPVPAMPARPLRKVGTIGTAAAVLIGLETLAELAISMSDRHTYTVVNDYVNGEPGVTEADLYAADDIALGVGLSGVGILLAAAVVFLVWLWRVRQNAELLSPLPHRRARGWVIGGWFCPVVNLWFPFQVVSDIWRASRPEPKAGVALLRWWWALLMLSSLIDRYTNILLRGEVTVADLRRVSGLSAVSTLLNLGAGILIILAIRRINAWQEQQPRPLPVPA
;
A
#
# COMPACT_ATOMS: atom_id res chain seq x y z
N MET A 1 -49.60 -38.02 17.02
CA MET A 1 -48.13 -38.03 17.21
C MET A 1 -47.63 -36.62 17.00
N THR A 2 -47.39 -35.89 18.08
CA THR A 2 -46.92 -34.50 18.05
C THR A 2 -45.40 -34.54 18.02
N TYR A 3 -44.77 -34.14 16.93
CA TYR A 3 -43.31 -34.02 16.89
C TYR A 3 -42.86 -33.03 17.96
N PRO A 4 -41.86 -33.36 18.80
CA PRO A 4 -41.27 -32.39 19.71
C PRO A 4 -40.71 -31.23 18.88
N GLN A 5 -41.11 -29.99 19.20
CA GLN A 5 -40.48 -28.82 18.62
C GLN A 5 -38.99 -28.84 18.97
N PRO A 6 -38.08 -28.71 17.98
CA PRO A 6 -36.65 -28.59 18.28
C PRO A 6 -36.43 -27.40 19.21
N ALA A 7 -35.58 -27.59 20.23
CA ALA A 7 -35.26 -26.55 21.19
C ALA A 7 -34.78 -25.29 20.45
N PRO A 8 -35.18 -24.08 20.87
CA PRO A 8 -34.67 -22.84 20.28
C PRO A 8 -33.16 -22.86 20.35
N VAL A 9 -32.49 -22.84 19.19
CA VAL A 9 -31.04 -22.79 19.15
C VAL A 9 -30.63 -21.45 19.77
N PRO A 10 -29.69 -21.43 20.73
CA PRO A 10 -29.27 -20.18 21.35
C PRO A 10 -28.74 -19.23 20.27
N ALA A 11 -29.36 -18.06 20.14
CA ALA A 11 -28.84 -17.01 19.26
C ALA A 11 -27.41 -16.69 19.70
N MET A 12 -26.42 -16.96 18.82
CA MET A 12 -25.05 -16.58 19.13
C MET A 12 -24.98 -15.06 19.29
N PRO A 13 -24.30 -14.54 20.32
CA PRO A 13 -24.17 -13.09 20.49
C PRO A 13 -23.52 -12.49 19.24
N ALA A 14 -24.23 -11.57 18.59
CA ALA A 14 -23.75 -10.90 17.39
C ALA A 14 -22.42 -10.20 17.71
N ARG A 15 -21.33 -10.62 17.05
CA ARG A 15 -20.01 -10.03 17.27
C ARG A 15 -20.03 -8.58 16.78
N PRO A 16 -19.71 -7.59 17.63
CA PRO A 16 -19.74 -6.19 17.20
C PRO A 16 -18.66 -5.91 16.16
N LEU A 17 -18.97 -5.03 15.19
CA LEU A 17 -18.02 -4.52 14.22
C LEU A 17 -16.89 -3.75 14.93
N ARG A 18 -15.67 -3.91 14.44
CA ARG A 18 -14.50 -3.20 14.94
C ARG A 18 -14.49 -1.77 14.42
N LYS A 19 -14.06 -0.83 15.28
CA LYS A 19 -13.80 0.56 14.88
C LYS A 19 -12.60 0.63 13.92
N VAL A 20 -12.81 1.21 12.75
CA VAL A 20 -11.82 1.27 11.65
C VAL A 20 -11.47 2.70 11.21
N GLY A 21 -12.27 3.71 11.56
CA GLY A 21 -12.07 5.11 11.19
C GLY A 21 -10.70 5.65 11.57
N THR A 22 -10.38 5.70 12.87
CA THR A 22 -9.12 6.28 13.36
C THR A 22 -7.88 5.63 12.74
N ILE A 23 -7.85 4.30 12.68
CA ILE A 23 -6.70 3.59 12.14
C ILE A 23 -6.61 3.68 10.61
N GLY A 24 -7.75 3.77 9.91
CA GLY A 24 -7.75 4.03 8.47
C GLY A 24 -7.30 5.46 8.13
N THR A 25 -7.67 6.45 8.95
CA THR A 25 -7.14 7.82 8.82
C THR A 25 -5.63 7.85 9.06
N ALA A 26 -5.14 7.16 10.10
CA ALA A 26 -3.70 7.04 10.35
C ALA A 26 -2.97 6.38 9.18
N ALA A 27 -3.51 5.28 8.62
CA ALA A 27 -2.96 4.64 7.43
C ALA A 27 -2.92 5.60 6.24
N ALA A 28 -4.00 6.35 5.99
CA ALA A 28 -4.07 7.30 4.89
C ALA A 28 -3.06 8.45 5.03
N VAL A 29 -2.84 8.96 6.25
CA VAL A 29 -1.82 9.99 6.53
C VAL A 29 -0.43 9.44 6.29
N LEU A 30 -0.12 8.26 6.79
CA LEU A 30 1.20 7.64 6.61
C LEU A 30 1.49 7.31 5.15
N ILE A 31 0.51 6.84 4.38
CA ILE A 31 0.64 6.67 2.92
C ILE A 31 0.89 8.02 2.24
N GLY A 32 0.20 9.09 2.67
CA GLY A 32 0.48 10.44 2.16
C GLY A 32 1.90 10.91 2.46
N LEU A 33 2.39 10.68 3.68
CA LEU A 33 3.78 10.99 4.06
C LEU A 33 4.79 10.16 3.27
N GLU A 34 4.47 8.90 2.99
CA GLU A 34 5.31 8.02 2.18
C GLU A 34 5.44 8.54 0.74
N THR A 35 4.35 9.02 0.12
CA THR A 35 4.43 9.65 -1.20
C THR A 35 5.28 10.93 -1.21
N LEU A 36 5.32 11.67 -0.10
CA LEU A 36 6.22 12.82 0.05
C LEU A 36 7.67 12.39 0.23
N ALA A 37 7.91 11.29 0.94
CA ALA A 37 9.24 10.72 1.08
C ALA A 37 9.80 10.25 -0.27
N GLU A 38 8.98 9.63 -1.11
CA GLU A 38 9.39 9.26 -2.47
C GLU A 38 9.76 10.47 -3.33
N LEU A 39 9.03 11.59 -3.19
CA LEU A 39 9.40 12.82 -3.88
C LEU A 39 10.78 13.31 -3.44
N ALA A 40 11.07 13.25 -2.13
CA ALA A 40 12.38 13.61 -1.61
C ALA A 40 13.49 12.66 -2.12
N ILE A 41 13.22 11.35 -2.19
CA ILE A 41 14.14 10.36 -2.75
C ILE A 41 14.42 10.69 -4.23
N SER A 42 13.39 10.95 -5.02
CA SER A 42 13.54 11.30 -6.44
C SER A 42 14.32 12.60 -6.66
N MET A 43 14.10 13.60 -5.80
CA MET A 43 14.91 14.82 -5.78
C MET A 43 16.37 14.54 -5.43
N SER A 44 16.62 13.65 -4.47
CA SER A 44 17.97 13.21 -4.12
C SER A 44 18.64 12.49 -5.28
N ASP A 45 17.97 11.54 -5.94
CA ASP A 45 18.51 10.83 -7.11
C ASP A 45 18.92 11.79 -8.23
N ARG A 46 18.10 12.82 -8.46
CA ARG A 46 18.40 13.89 -9.42
C ARG A 46 19.60 14.71 -8.98
N HIS A 47 19.69 15.07 -7.70
CA HIS A 47 20.83 15.80 -7.16
C HIS A 47 22.13 14.99 -7.31
N THR A 48 22.13 13.71 -6.90
CA THR A 48 23.27 12.80 -7.05
C THR A 48 23.71 12.69 -8.52
N TYR A 49 22.77 12.52 -9.45
CA TYR A 49 23.10 12.51 -10.89
C TYR A 49 23.80 13.80 -11.33
N THR A 50 23.28 14.97 -10.95
CA THR A 50 23.86 16.26 -11.33
C THR A 50 25.27 16.43 -10.75
N VAL A 51 25.47 16.20 -9.46
CA VAL A 51 26.79 16.35 -8.81
C VAL A 51 27.83 15.40 -9.43
N VAL A 52 27.47 14.14 -9.65
CA VAL A 52 28.39 13.17 -10.26
C VAL A 52 28.70 13.54 -11.71
N ASN A 53 27.71 13.98 -12.48
CA ASN A 53 27.92 14.42 -13.84
C ASN A 53 28.86 15.62 -13.91
N ASP A 54 28.67 16.61 -13.05
CA ASP A 54 29.44 17.84 -13.05
C ASP A 54 30.89 17.58 -12.59
N TYR A 55 31.08 16.71 -11.58
CA TYR A 55 32.40 16.25 -11.14
C TYR A 55 33.16 15.53 -12.28
N VAL A 56 32.51 14.59 -12.98
CA VAL A 56 33.13 13.84 -14.09
C VAL A 56 33.48 14.74 -15.28
N ASN A 57 32.69 15.78 -15.52
CA ASN A 57 32.97 16.76 -16.58
C ASN A 57 33.99 17.84 -16.17
N GLY A 58 34.46 17.82 -14.92
CA GLY A 58 35.45 18.77 -14.42
C GLY A 58 34.91 20.20 -14.24
N GLU A 59 33.62 20.33 -13.91
CA GLU A 59 33.01 21.64 -13.67
C GLU A 59 33.72 22.39 -12.54
N PRO A 60 34.10 23.68 -12.74
CA PRO A 60 34.83 24.44 -11.74
C PRO A 60 34.06 24.55 -10.41
N GLY A 61 34.75 24.20 -9.31
CA GLY A 61 34.19 24.33 -7.96
C GLY A 61 33.43 23.11 -7.45
N VAL A 62 33.23 22.08 -8.27
CA VAL A 62 32.71 20.77 -7.83
C VAL A 62 33.87 19.90 -7.37
N THR A 63 33.76 19.37 -6.16
CA THR A 63 34.83 18.65 -5.47
C THR A 63 34.38 17.26 -4.99
N GLU A 64 35.31 16.45 -4.51
CA GLU A 64 34.96 15.17 -3.87
C GLU A 64 34.08 15.36 -2.63
N ALA A 65 34.19 16.49 -1.92
CA ALA A 65 33.33 16.79 -0.78
C ALA A 65 31.84 16.88 -1.18
N ASP A 66 31.55 17.37 -2.38
CA ASP A 66 30.18 17.45 -2.91
C ASP A 66 29.61 16.06 -3.21
N LEU A 67 30.45 15.12 -3.67
CA LEU A 67 30.06 13.72 -3.86
C LEU A 67 29.67 13.06 -2.54
N TYR A 68 30.50 13.23 -1.49
CA TYR A 68 30.19 12.71 -0.16
C TYR A 68 28.91 13.32 0.42
N ALA A 69 28.73 14.64 0.27
CA ALA A 69 27.51 15.31 0.72
C ALA A 69 26.26 14.79 -0.01
N ALA A 70 26.34 14.55 -1.32
CA ALA A 70 25.24 13.98 -2.08
C ALA A 70 24.90 12.54 -1.63
N ASP A 71 25.91 11.73 -1.31
CA ASP A 71 25.72 10.37 -0.77
C ASP A 71 25.09 10.39 0.63
N ASP A 72 25.58 11.26 1.54
CA ASP A 72 25.00 11.43 2.88
C ASP A 72 23.53 11.87 2.83
N ILE A 73 23.18 12.78 1.91
CA ILE A 73 21.79 13.20 1.67
C ILE A 73 20.95 12.01 1.17
N ALA A 74 21.45 11.26 0.19
CA ALA A 74 20.75 10.11 -0.37
C ALA A 74 20.50 9.03 0.70
N LEU A 75 21.52 8.74 1.52
CA LEU A 75 21.41 7.81 2.65
C LEU A 75 20.40 8.30 3.70
N GLY A 76 20.48 9.56 4.10
CA GLY A 76 19.59 10.15 5.11
C GLY A 76 18.11 10.15 4.67
N VAL A 77 17.85 10.58 3.43
CA VAL A 77 16.51 10.57 2.84
C VAL A 77 16.00 9.15 2.65
N GLY A 78 16.84 8.23 2.14
CA GLY A 78 16.50 6.82 1.95
C GLY A 78 16.11 6.12 3.26
N LEU A 79 16.93 6.26 4.31
CA LEU A 79 16.65 5.68 5.63
C LEU A 79 15.36 6.24 6.24
N SER A 80 15.13 7.55 6.10
CA SER A 80 13.89 8.20 6.54
C SER A 80 12.67 7.65 5.80
N GLY A 81 12.78 7.51 4.47
CA GLY A 81 11.75 6.92 3.63
C GLY A 81 11.41 5.48 4.03
N VAL A 82 12.43 4.64 4.28
CA VAL A 82 12.23 3.27 4.78
C VAL A 82 11.49 3.25 6.12
N GLY A 83 11.84 4.14 7.05
CA GLY A 83 11.14 4.26 8.33
C GLY A 83 9.66 4.60 8.17
N ILE A 84 9.35 5.58 7.30
CA ILE A 84 7.96 5.99 7.00
C ILE A 84 7.19 4.85 6.32
N LEU A 85 7.81 4.16 5.35
CA LEU A 85 7.22 3.01 4.66
C LEU A 85 6.87 1.89 5.64
N LEU A 86 7.77 1.54 6.56
CA LEU A 86 7.51 0.51 7.57
C LEU A 86 6.35 0.90 8.50
N ALA A 87 6.31 2.16 8.94
CA ALA A 87 5.19 2.66 9.74
C ALA A 87 3.87 2.58 8.97
N ALA A 88 3.86 3.04 7.71
CA ALA A 88 2.70 2.97 6.82
C ALA A 88 2.24 1.52 6.61
N ALA A 89 3.16 0.61 6.32
CA ALA A 89 2.88 -0.81 6.12
C ALA A 89 2.25 -1.45 7.36
N VAL A 90 2.81 -1.23 8.55
CA VAL A 90 2.26 -1.77 9.81
C VAL A 90 0.85 -1.26 10.05
N VAL A 91 0.63 0.05 9.99
CA VAL A 91 -0.68 0.65 10.27
C VAL A 91 -1.71 0.23 9.21
N PHE A 92 -1.30 0.19 7.93
CA PHE A 92 -2.15 -0.29 6.84
C PHE A 92 -2.54 -1.75 7.01
N LEU A 93 -1.61 -2.64 7.39
CA LEU A 93 -1.92 -4.07 7.61
C LEU A 93 -2.84 -4.28 8.82
N VAL A 94 -2.66 -3.52 9.89
CA VAL A 94 -3.57 -3.59 11.05
C VAL A 94 -4.95 -3.06 10.67
N TRP A 95 -5.04 -1.98 9.88
CA TRP A 95 -6.31 -1.51 9.33
C TRP A 95 -6.96 -2.58 8.44
N LEU A 96 -6.20 -3.14 7.48
CA LEU A 96 -6.66 -4.15 6.54
C LEU A 96 -7.18 -5.41 7.25
N TRP A 97 -6.50 -5.84 8.31
CA TRP A 97 -6.94 -6.94 9.15
C TRP A 97 -8.28 -6.65 9.82
N ARG A 98 -8.49 -5.43 10.32
CA ARG A 98 -9.75 -5.03 10.98
C ARG A 98 -10.90 -4.90 9.99
N VAL A 99 -10.69 -4.27 8.83
CA VAL A 99 -11.75 -4.17 7.81
C VAL A 99 -12.07 -5.53 7.20
N ARG A 100 -11.10 -6.44 7.13
CA ARG A 100 -11.33 -7.83 6.73
C ARG A 100 -12.24 -8.57 7.72
N GLN A 101 -11.92 -8.43 8.99
CA GLN A 101 -12.65 -9.02 10.10
C GLN A 101 -14.11 -8.51 10.16
N ASN A 102 -14.34 -7.24 9.81
CA ASN A 102 -15.68 -6.70 9.63
C ASN A 102 -16.36 -7.26 8.38
N ALA A 103 -15.66 -7.33 7.24
CA ALA A 103 -16.21 -7.83 5.99
C ALA A 103 -16.78 -9.26 6.10
N GLU A 104 -16.14 -10.12 6.89
CA GLU A 104 -16.61 -11.49 7.20
C GLU A 104 -17.95 -11.51 7.97
N LEU A 105 -18.27 -10.44 8.70
CA LEU A 105 -19.54 -10.30 9.43
C LEU A 105 -20.62 -9.60 8.60
N LEU A 106 -20.22 -8.78 7.62
CA LEU A 106 -21.13 -7.96 6.82
C LEU A 106 -21.69 -8.70 5.60
N SER A 107 -20.99 -9.71 5.10
CA SER A 107 -21.40 -10.43 3.89
C SER A 107 -21.22 -11.93 4.04
N PRO A 108 -22.21 -12.75 3.65
CA PRO A 108 -22.05 -14.20 3.56
C PRO A 108 -21.22 -14.62 2.34
N LEU A 109 -20.80 -13.68 1.49
CA LEU A 109 -20.02 -14.00 0.30
C LEU A 109 -18.66 -14.61 0.67
N PRO A 110 -18.29 -15.74 0.05
CA PRO A 110 -17.00 -16.36 0.32
C PRO A 110 -15.88 -15.44 -0.14
N HIS A 111 -14.91 -15.26 0.74
CA HIS A 111 -13.67 -14.60 0.40
C HIS A 111 -12.71 -15.59 -0.26
N ARG A 112 -12.01 -15.16 -1.31
CA ARG A 112 -11.10 -16.03 -2.09
C ARG A 112 -9.91 -16.52 -1.29
N ARG A 113 -9.50 -15.78 -0.26
CA ARG A 113 -8.31 -16.06 0.54
C ARG A 113 -8.63 -16.16 2.02
N ALA A 114 -7.95 -17.11 2.66
CA ALA A 114 -7.92 -17.24 4.11
C ALA A 114 -7.27 -16.00 4.75
N ARG A 115 -7.58 -15.77 6.02
CA ARG A 115 -7.23 -14.54 6.73
C ARG A 115 -5.73 -14.31 6.88
N GLY A 116 -4.94 -15.38 7.03
CA GLY A 116 -3.47 -15.27 7.12
C GLY A 116 -2.84 -14.57 5.92
N TRP A 117 -3.49 -14.65 4.75
CA TRP A 117 -3.02 -13.99 3.53
C TRP A 117 -3.20 -12.47 3.51
N VAL A 118 -3.94 -11.89 4.47
CA VAL A 118 -3.98 -10.44 4.68
C VAL A 118 -2.59 -9.88 4.95
N ILE A 119 -1.76 -10.65 5.68
CA ILE A 119 -0.38 -10.29 6.00
C ILE A 119 0.56 -11.05 5.06
N GLY A 120 0.45 -12.38 4.99
CA GLY A 120 1.35 -13.21 4.20
C GLY A 120 1.39 -12.88 2.70
N GLY A 121 0.30 -12.31 2.16
CA GLY A 121 0.24 -11.86 0.77
C GLY A 121 1.20 -10.71 0.46
N TRP A 122 1.70 -9.98 1.46
CA TRP A 122 2.65 -8.87 1.26
C TRP A 122 4.11 -9.31 1.29
N PHE A 123 4.41 -10.43 1.97
CA PHE A 123 5.78 -10.87 2.21
C PHE A 123 6.21 -12.05 1.33
N CYS A 124 5.26 -12.78 0.75
CA CYS A 124 5.58 -13.89 -0.14
C CYS A 124 5.72 -13.38 -1.60
N PRO A 125 6.93 -13.40 -2.20
CA PRO A 125 7.21 -12.67 -3.44
C PRO A 125 6.31 -13.03 -4.62
N VAL A 126 6.00 -14.32 -4.81
CA VAL A 126 5.21 -14.79 -5.95
C VAL A 126 3.74 -14.38 -5.80
N VAL A 127 3.16 -14.63 -4.62
CA VAL A 127 1.73 -14.35 -4.40
C VAL A 127 1.46 -12.86 -4.24
N ASN A 128 2.47 -12.07 -3.86
CA ASN A 128 2.38 -10.62 -3.70
C ASN A 128 1.91 -9.91 -4.98
N LEU A 129 2.09 -10.54 -6.14
CA LEU A 129 1.65 -10.04 -7.43
C LEU A 129 0.11 -9.97 -7.59
N TRP A 130 -0.67 -10.73 -6.81
CA TRP A 130 -2.14 -10.69 -6.93
C TRP A 130 -2.95 -10.93 -5.65
N PHE A 131 -2.37 -11.54 -4.60
CA PHE A 131 -3.11 -11.81 -3.37
C PHE A 131 -3.58 -10.53 -2.65
N PRO A 132 -2.75 -9.48 -2.48
CA PRO A 132 -3.20 -8.26 -1.83
C PRO A 132 -4.37 -7.60 -2.57
N PHE A 133 -4.31 -7.54 -3.91
CA PHE A 133 -5.44 -7.09 -4.72
C PHE A 133 -6.70 -7.92 -4.47
N GLN A 134 -6.58 -9.25 -4.42
CA GLN A 134 -7.72 -10.13 -4.16
C GLN A 134 -8.33 -9.87 -2.78
N VAL A 135 -7.49 -9.68 -1.76
CA VAL A 135 -7.95 -9.38 -0.39
C VAL A 135 -8.70 -8.05 -0.36
N VAL A 136 -8.11 -6.97 -0.88
CA VAL A 136 -8.74 -5.63 -0.85
C VAL A 136 -10.04 -5.62 -1.68
N SER A 137 -10.05 -6.26 -2.85
CA SER A 137 -11.26 -6.32 -3.69
C SER A 137 -12.37 -7.19 -3.10
N ASP A 138 -12.05 -8.24 -2.35
CA ASP A 138 -13.04 -9.01 -1.61
C ASP A 138 -13.64 -8.20 -0.46
N ILE A 139 -12.81 -7.45 0.28
CA ILE A 139 -13.26 -6.55 1.36
C ILE A 139 -14.16 -5.46 0.80
N TRP A 140 -13.77 -4.87 -0.34
CA TRP A 140 -14.57 -3.87 -1.04
C TRP A 140 -15.97 -4.39 -1.37
N ARG A 141 -16.05 -5.55 -2.03
CA ARG A 141 -17.33 -6.17 -2.42
C ARG A 141 -18.20 -6.54 -1.22
N ALA A 142 -17.59 -7.02 -0.13
CA ALA A 142 -18.31 -7.33 1.09
C ALA A 142 -18.80 -6.08 1.84
N SER A 143 -18.06 -4.97 1.76
CA SER A 143 -18.42 -3.71 2.43
C SER A 143 -19.53 -2.95 1.70
N ARG A 144 -19.69 -3.13 0.38
CA ARG A 144 -20.82 -2.62 -0.40
C ARG A 144 -21.19 -3.60 -1.53
N PRO A 145 -22.28 -4.39 -1.40
CA PRO A 145 -22.65 -5.44 -2.35
C PRO A 145 -23.08 -4.99 -3.75
N GLU A 146 -23.01 -3.70 -4.09
CA GLU A 146 -23.40 -3.21 -5.41
C GLU A 146 -22.45 -3.73 -6.50
N PRO A 147 -22.93 -4.44 -7.54
CA PRO A 147 -22.09 -5.27 -8.42
C PRO A 147 -21.01 -4.54 -9.24
N LYS A 148 -21.08 -3.22 -9.38
CA LYS A 148 -20.23 -2.45 -10.33
C LYS A 148 -19.52 -1.23 -9.72
N ALA A 149 -19.83 -0.85 -8.48
CA ALA A 149 -19.31 0.41 -7.92
C ALA A 149 -17.82 0.30 -7.57
N GLY A 150 -16.94 0.87 -8.39
CA GLY A 150 -15.55 1.19 -8.05
C GLY A 150 -14.50 0.08 -8.12
N VAL A 151 -14.77 -1.03 -8.83
CA VAL A 151 -13.75 -2.04 -9.14
C VAL A 151 -12.60 -1.45 -9.99
N ALA A 152 -12.90 -0.47 -10.86
CA ALA A 152 -11.89 0.22 -11.65
C ALA A 152 -10.87 0.97 -10.79
N LEU A 153 -11.29 1.57 -9.68
CA LEU A 153 -10.40 2.26 -8.74
C LEU A 153 -9.35 1.31 -8.18
N LEU A 154 -9.75 0.12 -7.73
CA LEU A 154 -8.83 -0.89 -7.21
C LEU A 154 -7.91 -1.47 -8.30
N ARG A 155 -8.43 -1.63 -9.52
CA ARG A 155 -7.63 -2.12 -10.66
C ARG A 155 -6.53 -1.12 -11.02
N TRP A 156 -6.87 0.17 -11.09
CA TRP A 156 -5.88 1.23 -11.36
C TRP A 156 -4.88 1.36 -10.24
N TRP A 157 -5.33 1.33 -8.98
CA TRP A 157 -4.42 1.33 -7.83
C TRP A 157 -3.37 0.22 -7.96
N TRP A 158 -3.82 -1.01 -8.21
CA TRP A 158 -2.94 -2.16 -8.31
C TRP A 158 -2.03 -2.09 -9.54
N ALA A 159 -2.55 -1.65 -10.69
CA ALA A 159 -1.76 -1.52 -11.92
C ALA A 159 -0.64 -0.49 -11.75
N LEU A 160 -0.93 0.67 -11.14
CA LEU A 160 0.08 1.69 -10.87
C LEU A 160 1.14 1.18 -9.89
N LEU A 161 0.71 0.55 -8.79
CA LEU A 161 1.62 -0.02 -7.79
C LEU A 161 2.53 -1.11 -8.39
N MET A 162 2.01 -1.96 -9.28
CA MET A 162 2.83 -2.98 -9.95
C MET A 162 3.80 -2.36 -10.94
N LEU A 163 3.39 -1.32 -11.67
CA LEU A 163 4.27 -0.66 -12.62
C LEU A 163 5.42 0.07 -11.92
N SER A 164 5.16 0.80 -10.84
CA SER A 164 6.22 1.42 -10.02
C SER A 164 7.15 0.37 -9.43
N SER A 165 6.59 -0.70 -8.84
CA SER A 165 7.40 -1.80 -8.27
C SER A 165 8.35 -2.45 -9.28
N LEU A 166 7.94 -2.56 -10.55
CA LEU A 166 8.80 -3.07 -11.63
C LEU A 166 9.93 -2.11 -11.98
N ILE A 167 9.62 -0.80 -12.02
CA ILE A 167 10.63 0.25 -12.22
C ILE A 167 11.65 0.22 -11.08
N ASP A 168 11.19 0.19 -9.83
CA ASP A 168 12.06 0.17 -8.65
C ASP A 168 12.91 -1.10 -8.60
N ARG A 169 12.36 -2.25 -8.99
CA ARG A 169 13.14 -3.49 -9.10
C ARG A 169 14.23 -3.35 -10.16
N TYR A 170 13.92 -2.74 -11.30
CA TYR A 170 14.87 -2.55 -12.38
C TYR A 170 15.99 -1.57 -12.00
N THR A 171 15.68 -0.42 -11.38
CA THR A 171 16.68 0.53 -10.89
C THR A 171 17.58 -0.10 -9.82
N ASN A 172 17.01 -0.87 -8.90
CA ASN A 172 17.78 -1.64 -7.90
C ASN A 172 18.71 -2.69 -8.53
N ILE A 173 18.38 -3.23 -9.70
CA ILE A 173 19.26 -4.17 -10.41
C ILE A 173 20.39 -3.40 -11.10
N LEU A 174 20.08 -2.28 -11.75
CA LEU A 174 21.08 -1.41 -12.40
C LEU A 174 22.16 -0.95 -11.42
N LEU A 175 21.78 -0.61 -10.18
CA LEU A 175 22.69 -0.10 -9.15
C LEU A 175 23.53 -1.17 -8.43
N ARG A 176 23.40 -2.47 -8.76
CA ARG A 176 24.18 -3.54 -8.11
C ARG A 176 25.57 -3.77 -8.71
N GLY A 177 25.82 -3.23 -9.89
CA GLY A 177 27.09 -3.40 -10.61
C GLY A 177 28.00 -2.18 -10.49
N GLU A 178 28.96 -2.07 -11.40
CA GLU A 178 29.72 -0.84 -11.59
C GLU A 178 28.78 0.27 -12.07
N VAL A 179 28.63 1.32 -11.26
CA VAL A 179 27.68 2.41 -11.52
C VAL A 179 28.32 3.44 -12.44
N THR A 180 27.68 3.72 -13.58
CA THR A 180 28.11 4.77 -14.51
C THR A 180 27.25 6.04 -14.40
N VAL A 181 27.75 7.17 -14.89
CA VAL A 181 26.97 8.42 -15.01
C VAL A 181 25.69 8.22 -15.81
N ALA A 182 25.74 7.38 -16.87
CA ALA A 182 24.59 7.06 -17.68
C ALA A 182 23.52 6.27 -16.90
N ASP A 183 23.93 5.43 -15.95
CA ASP A 183 23.00 4.70 -15.09
C ASP A 183 22.37 5.61 -14.04
N LEU A 184 23.13 6.53 -13.43
CA LEU A 184 22.56 7.56 -12.55
C LEU A 184 21.53 8.43 -13.27
N ARG A 185 21.80 8.80 -14.54
CA ARG A 185 20.83 9.53 -15.38
C ARG A 185 19.54 8.74 -15.57
N ARG A 186 19.67 7.44 -15.86
CA ARG A 186 18.51 6.53 -16.05
C ARG A 186 17.73 6.38 -14.75
N VAL A 187 18.42 6.16 -13.63
CA VAL A 187 17.81 6.02 -12.30
C VAL A 187 17.06 7.29 -11.93
N SER A 188 17.67 8.47 -12.07
CA SER A 188 17.00 9.74 -11.80
C SER A 188 15.71 9.91 -12.61
N GLY A 189 15.75 9.61 -13.93
CA GLY A 189 14.57 9.69 -14.79
C GLY A 189 13.48 8.68 -14.43
N LEU A 190 13.87 7.44 -14.13
CA LEU A 190 12.94 6.36 -13.77
C LEU A 190 12.33 6.57 -12.38
N SER A 191 13.12 7.06 -11.44
CA SER A 191 12.69 7.43 -10.09
C SER A 191 11.58 8.48 -10.15
N ALA A 192 11.73 9.52 -10.98
CA ALA A 192 10.67 10.51 -11.19
C ALA A 192 9.37 9.91 -11.75
N VAL A 193 9.47 8.94 -12.68
CA VAL A 193 8.30 8.22 -13.20
C VAL A 193 7.67 7.37 -12.09
N SER A 194 8.48 6.65 -11.31
CA SER A 194 8.02 5.82 -10.19
C SER A 194 7.26 6.64 -9.15
N THR A 195 7.80 7.80 -8.75
CA THR A 195 7.14 8.73 -7.83
C THR A 195 5.76 9.16 -8.31
N LEU A 196 5.58 9.44 -9.62
CA LEU A 196 4.27 9.81 -10.16
C LEU A 196 3.27 8.64 -10.12
N LEU A 197 3.74 7.42 -10.41
CA LEU A 197 2.92 6.22 -10.34
C LEU A 197 2.50 5.91 -8.90
N ASN A 198 3.42 6.02 -7.94
CA ASN A 198 3.17 5.80 -6.52
C ASN A 198 2.29 6.90 -5.93
N LEU A 199 2.43 8.17 -6.36
CA LEU A 199 1.48 9.23 -6.01
C LEU A 199 0.06 8.87 -6.46
N GLY A 200 -0.10 8.43 -7.71
CA GLY A 200 -1.39 7.97 -8.23
C GLY A 200 -1.94 6.77 -7.46
N ALA A 201 -1.11 5.76 -7.19
CA ALA A 201 -1.47 4.60 -6.40
C ALA A 201 -1.89 4.98 -4.97
N GLY A 202 -1.13 5.84 -4.31
CA GLY A 202 -1.37 6.40 -2.97
C GLY A 202 -2.71 7.10 -2.89
N ILE A 203 -3.01 7.99 -3.83
CA ILE A 203 -4.32 8.66 -3.92
C ILE A 203 -5.45 7.62 -4.02
N LEU A 204 -5.32 6.65 -4.92
CA LEU A 204 -6.38 5.65 -5.14
C LEU A 204 -6.59 4.75 -3.91
N ILE A 205 -5.54 4.32 -3.21
CA ILE A 205 -5.70 3.51 -1.99
C ILE A 205 -6.25 4.32 -0.83
N ILE A 206 -5.87 5.61 -0.69
CA ILE A 206 -6.47 6.52 0.30
C ILE A 206 -7.97 6.68 0.06
N LEU A 207 -8.37 6.89 -1.20
CA LEU A 207 -9.78 6.92 -1.58
C LEU A 207 -10.48 5.59 -1.26
N ALA A 208 -9.78 4.46 -1.45
CA ALA A 208 -10.34 3.16 -1.14
C ALA A 208 -10.55 2.96 0.36
N ILE A 209 -9.56 3.32 1.18
CA ILE A 209 -9.62 3.30 2.65
C ILE A 209 -10.81 4.13 3.14
N ARG A 210 -10.95 5.37 2.65
CA ARG A 210 -12.04 6.27 3.04
C ARG A 210 -13.42 5.70 2.70
N ARG A 211 -13.57 5.11 1.51
CA ARG A 211 -14.84 4.49 1.07
C ARG A 211 -15.17 3.25 1.89
N ILE A 212 -14.20 2.35 2.12
CA ILE A 212 -14.40 1.15 2.94
C ILE A 212 -14.79 1.54 4.36
N ASN A 213 -14.09 2.50 4.97
CA ASN A 213 -14.42 3.00 6.31
C ASN A 213 -15.85 3.55 6.37
N ALA A 214 -16.21 4.44 5.44
CA ALA A 214 -17.55 5.01 5.40
C ALA A 214 -18.64 3.92 5.31
N TRP A 215 -18.46 2.91 4.46
CA TRP A 215 -19.44 1.83 4.34
C TRP A 215 -19.51 0.95 5.59
N GLN A 216 -18.38 0.57 6.17
CA GLN A 216 -18.40 -0.30 7.35
C GLN A 216 -18.89 0.41 8.62
N GLU A 217 -18.72 1.74 8.72
CA GLU A 217 -19.18 2.52 9.88
C GLU A 217 -20.67 2.91 9.78
N GLN A 218 -21.21 3.02 8.57
CA GLN A 218 -22.63 3.33 8.35
C GLN A 218 -23.56 2.11 8.46
N GLN A 219 -23.01 0.88 8.38
CA GLN A 219 -23.85 -0.31 8.45
C GLN A 219 -24.37 -0.56 9.88
N PRO A 220 -25.68 -0.85 10.05
CA PRO A 220 -26.24 -1.26 11.33
C PRO A 220 -25.48 -2.48 11.88
N ARG A 221 -25.35 -2.59 13.21
CA ARG A 221 -24.75 -3.79 13.82
C ARG A 221 -25.46 -5.04 13.28
N PRO A 222 -24.73 -6.11 12.92
CA PRO A 222 -25.34 -7.32 12.39
C PRO A 222 -26.46 -7.80 13.31
N LEU A 223 -27.64 -8.07 12.73
CA LEU A 223 -28.71 -8.73 13.46
C LEU A 223 -28.24 -10.13 13.87
N PRO A 224 -28.68 -10.67 15.02
CA PRO A 224 -28.34 -12.03 15.43
C PRO A 224 -28.67 -13.01 14.30
N VAL A 225 -27.71 -13.83 13.91
CA VAL A 225 -27.92 -14.88 12.91
C VAL A 225 -28.76 -15.97 13.58
N PRO A 226 -29.95 -16.34 13.04
CA PRO A 226 -30.62 -17.55 13.48
C PRO A 226 -29.73 -18.74 13.10
N ALA A 227 -29.45 -19.60 14.08
CA ALA A 227 -28.53 -20.72 13.93
C ALA A 227 -28.98 -21.77 12.91
#